data_AF-A0A528LK41-F1
#
_entry.id   AF-A0A528LK41-F1
#
_cell.length_a   1.000
_cell.length_b   1.000
_cell.length_c   1.000
_cell.angle_alpha   90.00
_cell.angle_beta   90.00
_cell.angle_gamma   90.00
#
_symmetry.space_group_name_H-M   'P 1'
#
loop_
_entity.id
_entity.type
_entity.pdbx_description
1 polymer ?
#
loop_
_entity_poly.entity_id
_entity_poly.type
_entity_poly.pdbx_seq_one_letter_code
_entity_poly.pdbx_strand_id
1 'polypeptide(L)'
;MRETTRAEFEAYEKKVETALFRLERSVGADERVDFDEVASVAREHVNGRRELMELYEMKGQAQAEQGTATERNESRERRDDANEQWDAAVAKHGEAVVEAANDVLMDIETSREGLDRIEAGELSNDPRVFRADIERGLARAAELAVQGNTYMREVAEKDPDLKRAIEAAEQTRERPAEEQGKTPANVDAVTEQQRDPRPEEVERWPDEPAEREAHELASTVDATNRLQDKLNRDKEATPRGGETTRTDPAQQHIPRLEELEREEIERRERDRDDRDR
;
A
#
# COMPACT_ATOMS: atom_id res chain seq x y z
N MET A 1 -28.58 -12.51 30.60
CA MET A 1 -28.25 -11.42 31.54
C MET A 1 -27.55 -10.34 30.75
N ARG A 2 -27.80 -9.05 31.03
CA ARG A 2 -27.10 -7.97 30.33
C ARG A 2 -25.66 -7.90 30.86
N GLU A 3 -24.69 -7.78 29.96
CA GLU A 3 -23.32 -7.42 30.31
C GLU A 3 -23.38 -6.05 30.99
N THR A 4 -23.04 -5.98 32.27
CA THR A 4 -22.92 -4.71 32.99
C THR A 4 -21.47 -4.32 33.02
N THR A 5 -21.17 -3.16 32.46
CA THR A 5 -19.83 -2.58 32.56
C THR A 5 -19.50 -2.27 34.03
N ARG A 6 -18.21 -2.22 34.37
CA ARG A 6 -17.75 -1.87 35.72
C ARG A 6 -18.39 -0.58 36.26
N ALA A 7 -18.49 0.46 35.43
CA ALA A 7 -19.10 1.72 35.82
C ALA A 7 -20.59 1.59 36.17
N GLU A 8 -21.34 0.78 35.40
CA GLU A 8 -22.74 0.49 35.69
C GLU A 8 -22.91 -0.35 36.95
N PHE A 9 -21.99 -1.29 37.19
CA PHE A 9 -21.96 -2.10 38.40
C PHE A 9 -21.66 -1.26 39.65
N GLU A 10 -20.67 -0.37 39.62
CA GLU A 10 -20.35 0.55 40.72
C GLU A 10 -21.56 1.46 41.06
N ALA A 11 -22.27 1.93 40.04
CA ALA A 11 -23.50 2.70 40.24
C ALA A 11 -24.62 1.86 40.88
N TYR A 12 -24.72 0.57 40.53
CA TYR A 12 -25.65 -0.37 41.14
C TYR A 12 -25.30 -0.67 42.60
N GLU A 13 -24.04 -0.99 42.89
CA GLU A 13 -23.53 -1.21 44.25
C GLU A 13 -23.82 -0.02 45.16
N LYS A 14 -23.52 1.19 44.69
CA LYS A 14 -23.80 2.42 45.44
C LYS A 14 -25.29 2.61 45.72
N LYS A 15 -26.18 2.24 44.78
CA LYS A 15 -27.63 2.30 44.98
C LYS A 15 -28.09 1.30 46.04
N VAL A 16 -27.54 0.08 46.03
CA VAL A 16 -27.86 -0.95 47.03
C VAL A 16 -27.42 -0.50 48.42
N GLU A 17 -26.17 -0.06 48.59
CA GLU A 17 -25.68 0.42 49.89
C GLU A 17 -26.45 1.66 50.38
N THR A 18 -26.79 2.58 49.48
CA THR A 18 -27.62 3.74 49.84
C THR A 18 -29.02 3.31 50.29
N ALA A 19 -29.60 2.28 49.67
CA ALA A 19 -30.91 1.75 50.05
C ALA A 19 -30.86 1.05 51.41
N LEU A 20 -29.83 0.22 51.66
CA LEU A 20 -29.59 -0.43 52.95
C LEU A 20 -29.41 0.62 54.07
N PHE A 21 -28.60 1.65 53.83
CA PHE A 21 -28.37 2.73 54.81
C PHE A 21 -29.66 3.50 55.15
N ARG A 22 -30.52 3.77 54.14
CA ARG A 22 -31.81 4.44 54.38
C ARG A 22 -32.78 3.54 55.15
N LEU A 23 -32.78 2.25 54.85
CA LEU A 23 -33.63 1.27 55.50
C LEU A 23 -33.23 1.09 56.97
N GLU A 24 -31.93 0.96 57.25
CA GLU A 24 -31.37 0.87 58.62
C GLU A 24 -31.87 2.00 59.53
N ARG A 25 -31.91 3.23 58.99
CA ARG A 25 -32.36 4.42 59.74
C ARG A 25 -33.86 4.39 60.06
N SER A 26 -34.66 3.62 59.33
CA SER A 26 -36.11 3.48 59.56
C SER A 26 -36.51 2.23 60.36
N VAL A 27 -35.59 1.28 60.55
CA VAL A 27 -35.83 -0.01 61.21
C VAL A 27 -35.89 0.16 62.73
N GLY A 28 -36.95 -0.37 63.35
CA GLY A 28 -37.14 -0.42 64.80
C GLY A 28 -36.22 -1.43 65.48
N ALA A 29 -36.06 -1.36 66.81
CA ALA A 29 -35.17 -2.27 67.56
C ALA A 29 -35.54 -3.75 67.41
N ASP A 30 -36.83 -4.05 67.27
CA ASP A 30 -37.37 -5.42 67.17
C ASP A 30 -37.11 -6.06 65.79
N GLU A 31 -36.89 -5.26 64.74
CA GLU A 31 -36.72 -5.69 63.34
C GLU A 31 -35.26 -5.67 62.87
N ARG A 32 -34.31 -5.35 63.77
CA ARG A 32 -32.88 -5.23 63.42
C ARG A 32 -32.26 -6.54 62.94
N VAL A 33 -32.67 -7.66 63.54
CA VAL A 33 -32.16 -8.98 63.19
C VAL A 33 -32.54 -9.36 61.75
N ASP A 34 -33.80 -9.11 61.37
CA ASP A 34 -34.29 -9.37 60.02
C ASP A 34 -33.61 -8.43 59.00
N PHE A 35 -33.37 -7.17 59.38
CA PHE A 35 -32.60 -6.23 58.56
C PHE A 35 -31.17 -6.71 58.32
N ASP A 36 -30.46 -7.19 59.35
CA ASP A 36 -29.08 -7.67 59.23
C ASP A 36 -28.99 -8.89 58.30
N GLU A 37 -29.97 -9.79 58.34
CA GLU A 37 -30.06 -10.93 57.42
C GLU A 37 -30.24 -10.46 55.97
N VAL A 38 -31.20 -9.55 55.72
CA VAL A 38 -31.44 -9.00 54.38
C VAL A 38 -30.23 -8.21 53.86
N ALA A 39 -29.56 -7.44 54.71
CA ALA A 39 -28.35 -6.71 54.37
C ALA A 39 -27.20 -7.66 54.01
N SER A 40 -27.05 -8.77 54.73
CA SER A 40 -26.07 -9.82 54.42
C SER A 40 -26.33 -10.44 53.04
N VAL A 41 -27.56 -10.86 52.76
CA VAL A 41 -27.94 -11.45 51.46
C VAL A 41 -27.76 -10.46 50.31
N ALA A 42 -28.12 -9.18 50.53
CA ALA A 42 -27.94 -8.14 49.53
C ALA A 42 -26.46 -7.91 49.19
N ARG A 43 -25.58 -7.87 50.19
CA ARG A 43 -24.13 -7.74 50.00
C ARG A 43 -23.54 -8.97 49.31
N GLU A 44 -23.97 -10.17 49.67
CA GLU A 44 -23.57 -11.41 48.98
C GLU A 44 -23.96 -11.39 47.51
N HIS A 45 -25.18 -10.93 47.19
CA HIS A 45 -25.64 -10.80 45.80
C HIS A 45 -24.81 -9.80 44.99
N VAL A 46 -24.45 -8.65 45.59
CA VAL A 46 -23.57 -7.66 44.96
C VAL A 46 -22.18 -8.26 44.72
N ASN A 47 -21.63 -9.00 45.69
CA ASN A 47 -20.34 -9.69 45.53
C ASN A 47 -20.37 -10.72 44.40
N GLY A 48 -21.38 -11.60 44.34
CA GLY A 48 -21.50 -12.57 43.25
C GLY A 48 -21.64 -11.92 41.87
N ARG A 49 -22.28 -10.75 41.80
CA ARG A 49 -22.37 -9.98 40.56
C ARG A 49 -21.06 -9.27 40.19
N ARG A 50 -20.24 -8.88 41.17
CA ARG A 50 -18.87 -8.40 40.94
C ARG A 50 -18.00 -9.50 40.33
N GLU A 51 -18.02 -10.68 40.91
CA GLU A 51 -17.26 -11.84 40.41
C GLU A 51 -17.67 -12.20 38.97
N LEU A 52 -18.97 -12.21 38.69
CA LEU A 52 -19.47 -12.48 37.34
C LEU A 52 -19.02 -11.41 36.33
N MET A 53 -19.03 -10.14 36.72
CA MET A 53 -18.55 -9.02 35.90
C MET A 53 -17.04 -9.16 35.63
N GLU A 54 -16.24 -9.45 36.65
CA GLU A 54 -14.80 -9.68 36.52
C GLU A 54 -14.49 -10.85 35.57
N LEU A 55 -15.26 -11.95 35.65
CA LEU A 55 -15.13 -13.07 34.70
C LEU A 55 -15.43 -12.67 33.26
N TYR A 56 -16.43 -11.82 33.03
CA TYR A 56 -16.73 -11.31 31.69
C TYR A 56 -15.64 -10.34 31.20
N GLU A 57 -15.08 -9.49 32.07
CA GLU A 57 -13.95 -8.62 31.72
C GLU A 57 -12.70 -9.43 31.37
N MET A 58 -12.34 -10.43 32.18
CA MET A 58 -11.21 -11.33 31.89
C MET A 58 -11.41 -12.10 30.59
N LYS A 59 -12.62 -12.59 30.32
CA LYS A 59 -12.94 -13.27 29.06
C LYS A 59 -12.85 -12.31 27.88
N GLY A 60 -13.37 -11.10 28.00
CA GLY A 60 -13.27 -10.07 26.96
C GLY A 60 -11.82 -9.69 26.66
N GLN A 61 -10.99 -9.55 27.69
CA GLN A 61 -9.55 -9.29 27.56
C GLN A 61 -8.83 -10.45 26.88
N ALA A 62 -9.06 -11.69 27.33
CA ALA A 62 -8.44 -12.87 26.72
C ALA A 62 -8.84 -13.04 25.24
N GLN A 63 -10.09 -12.73 24.88
CA GLN A 63 -10.54 -12.75 23.48
C GLN A 63 -9.90 -11.64 22.65
N ALA A 64 -9.74 -10.44 23.21
CA ALA A 64 -9.05 -9.33 22.54
C ALA A 64 -7.54 -9.62 22.36
N GLU A 65 -6.90 -10.19 23.38
CA GLU A 65 -5.49 -10.62 23.32
C GLU A 65 -5.28 -11.75 22.31
N GLN A 66 -6.19 -12.73 22.25
CA GLN A 66 -6.13 -13.79 21.25
C GLN A 66 -6.37 -13.27 19.83
N GLY A 67 -7.34 -12.37 19.62
CA GLY A 67 -7.59 -11.75 18.33
C GLY A 67 -6.36 -10.98 17.83
N THR A 68 -5.80 -10.11 18.67
CA THR A 68 -4.62 -9.33 18.34
C THR A 68 -3.35 -10.17 18.14
N ALA A 69 -3.16 -11.23 18.94
CA ALA A 69 -2.04 -12.15 18.77
C ALA A 69 -2.14 -12.95 17.47
N THR A 70 -3.35 -13.40 17.10
CA THR A 70 -3.60 -14.14 15.86
C THR A 70 -3.37 -13.25 14.65
N GLU A 71 -3.98 -12.06 14.62
CA GLU A 71 -3.79 -11.09 13.54
C GLU A 71 -2.31 -10.70 13.37
N ARG A 72 -1.58 -10.52 14.48
CA ARG A 72 -0.15 -10.22 14.45
C ARG A 72 0.67 -11.38 13.90
N ASN A 73 0.32 -12.62 14.23
CA ASN A 73 1.00 -13.80 13.72
C ASN A 73 0.74 -14.00 12.22
N GLU A 74 -0.52 -13.93 11.78
CA GLU A 74 -0.87 -14.01 10.35
C GLU A 74 -0.24 -12.88 9.53
N SER A 75 -0.10 -11.68 10.10
CA SER A 75 0.60 -10.55 9.46
C SER A 75 2.12 -10.74 9.43
N ARG A 76 2.67 -11.57 10.31
CA ARG A 76 4.10 -11.92 10.30
C ARG A 76 4.36 -13.00 9.26
N GLU A 77 3.59 -14.09 9.29
CA GLU A 77 3.67 -15.19 8.32
C GLU A 77 3.53 -14.67 6.89
N ARG A 78 2.52 -13.81 6.62
CA ARG A 78 2.37 -13.18 5.29
C ARG A 78 3.58 -12.35 4.83
N ARG A 79 4.28 -11.69 5.76
CA ARG A 79 5.48 -10.90 5.42
C ARG A 79 6.68 -11.81 5.18
N ASP A 80 6.83 -12.84 5.98
CA ASP A 80 7.91 -13.82 5.83
C ASP A 80 7.75 -14.55 4.47
N ASP A 81 6.52 -14.96 4.11
CA ASP A 81 6.21 -15.56 2.80
C ASP A 81 6.50 -14.61 1.62
N ALA A 82 6.22 -13.31 1.77
CA ALA A 82 6.48 -12.30 0.73
C ALA A 82 7.99 -12.07 0.54
N ASN A 83 8.75 -12.04 1.63
CA ASN A 83 10.21 -11.91 1.58
C ASN A 83 10.86 -13.14 0.94
N GLU A 84 10.39 -14.35 1.26
CA GLU A 84 10.89 -15.57 0.63
C GLU A 84 10.63 -15.60 -0.89
N GLN A 85 9.44 -15.14 -1.32
CA GLN A 85 9.11 -15.00 -2.74
C GLN A 85 9.99 -13.97 -3.44
N TRP A 86 10.26 -12.84 -2.78
CA TRP A 86 11.17 -11.82 -3.27
C TRP A 86 12.59 -12.36 -3.44
N ASP A 87 13.14 -12.99 -2.41
CA ASP A 87 14.49 -13.56 -2.43
C ASP A 87 14.62 -14.64 -3.51
N ALA A 88 13.60 -15.48 -3.69
CA ALA A 88 13.55 -16.48 -4.75
C ALA A 88 13.52 -15.85 -6.15
N ALA A 89 12.74 -14.77 -6.34
CA ALA A 89 12.70 -14.04 -7.61
C ALA A 89 14.05 -13.37 -7.92
N VAL A 90 14.67 -12.73 -6.91
CA VAL A 90 15.99 -12.11 -7.04
C VAL A 90 17.05 -13.16 -7.39
N ALA A 91 17.02 -14.33 -6.74
CA ALA A 91 17.94 -15.43 -7.04
C ALA A 91 17.78 -15.95 -8.49
N LYS A 92 16.57 -15.94 -9.04
CA LYS A 92 16.26 -16.46 -10.39
C LYS A 92 16.51 -15.45 -11.51
N HIS A 93 16.13 -14.19 -11.30
CA HIS A 93 16.10 -13.16 -12.36
C HIS A 93 17.16 -12.06 -12.18
N GLY A 94 17.73 -11.93 -10.98
CA GLY A 94 18.65 -10.86 -10.60
C GLY A 94 17.92 -9.66 -9.99
N GLU A 95 18.55 -9.06 -8.98
CA GLU A 95 17.99 -7.97 -8.17
C GLU A 95 17.50 -6.79 -9.01
N ALA A 96 18.35 -6.26 -9.89
CA ALA A 96 18.01 -5.10 -10.73
C ALA A 96 16.81 -5.35 -11.67
N VAL A 97 16.61 -6.60 -12.12
CA VAL A 97 15.49 -6.97 -13.00
C VAL A 97 14.19 -7.03 -12.18
N VAL A 98 14.26 -7.60 -10.98
CA VAL A 98 13.12 -7.71 -10.07
C VAL A 98 12.72 -6.35 -9.52
N GLU A 99 13.66 -5.52 -9.09
CA GLU A 99 13.41 -4.18 -8.56
C GLU A 99 12.73 -3.27 -9.61
N ALA A 100 13.30 -3.19 -10.81
CA ALA A 100 12.74 -2.37 -11.89
C ALA A 100 11.32 -2.82 -12.31
N ALA A 101 11.04 -4.12 -12.24
CA ALA A 101 9.70 -4.65 -12.47
C ALA A 101 8.76 -4.36 -11.31
N ASN A 102 9.23 -4.52 -10.07
CA ASN A 102 8.45 -4.32 -8.86
C ASN A 102 7.96 -2.87 -8.74
N ASP A 103 8.79 -1.89 -9.06
CA ASP A 103 8.39 -0.48 -9.05
C ASP A 103 7.15 -0.24 -9.93
N VAL A 104 7.15 -0.83 -11.14
CA VAL A 104 6.02 -0.69 -12.06
C VAL A 104 4.79 -1.49 -11.60
N LEU A 105 5.00 -2.68 -11.04
CA LEU A 105 3.90 -3.48 -10.48
C LEU A 105 3.23 -2.78 -9.29
N MET A 106 4.02 -2.18 -8.40
CA MET A 106 3.53 -1.39 -7.27
C MET A 106 2.71 -0.19 -7.73
N ASP A 107 3.11 0.51 -8.79
CA ASP A 107 2.31 1.61 -9.37
C ASP A 107 0.93 1.11 -9.87
N ILE A 108 0.91 -0.04 -10.54
CA ILE A 108 -0.32 -0.65 -11.07
C ILE A 108 -1.22 -1.08 -9.91
N GLU A 109 -0.67 -1.76 -8.91
CA GLU A 109 -1.41 -2.24 -7.73
C GLU A 109 -1.98 -1.08 -6.91
N THR A 110 -1.18 -0.05 -6.66
CA THR A 110 -1.63 1.16 -5.95
C THR A 110 -2.79 1.83 -6.71
N SER A 111 -2.72 1.83 -8.04
CA SER A 111 -3.77 2.43 -8.87
C SER A 111 -5.05 1.58 -8.90
N ARG A 112 -4.91 0.24 -8.90
CA ARG A 112 -6.03 -0.71 -8.78
C ARG A 112 -6.71 -0.59 -7.42
N GLU A 113 -5.94 -0.57 -6.34
CA GLU A 113 -6.47 -0.39 -4.99
C GLU A 113 -7.19 0.96 -4.85
N GLY A 114 -6.65 2.03 -5.44
CA GLY A 114 -7.31 3.33 -5.49
C GLY A 114 -8.68 3.27 -6.17
N LEU A 115 -8.81 2.47 -7.24
CA LEU A 115 -10.08 2.26 -7.93
C LEU A 115 -11.07 1.46 -7.09
N ASP A 116 -10.62 0.39 -6.42
CA ASP A 116 -11.45 -0.40 -5.51
C ASP A 116 -11.97 0.44 -4.35
N ARG A 117 -11.13 1.33 -3.79
CA ARG A 117 -11.52 2.27 -2.73
C ARG A 117 -12.51 3.35 -3.23
N ILE A 118 -12.43 3.77 -4.49
CA ILE A 118 -13.46 4.64 -5.08
C ILE A 118 -14.78 3.89 -5.23
N GLU A 119 -14.75 2.64 -5.70
CA GLU A 119 -15.95 1.81 -5.86
C GLU A 119 -16.61 1.49 -4.51
N ALA A 120 -15.82 1.28 -3.46
CA ALA A 120 -16.27 1.14 -2.08
C ALA A 120 -16.81 2.46 -1.47
N GLY A 121 -16.64 3.60 -2.16
CA GLY A 121 -17.05 4.92 -1.69
C GLY A 121 -16.14 5.53 -0.62
N GLU A 122 -14.95 4.95 -0.39
CA GLU A 122 -13.96 5.43 0.57
C GLU A 122 -13.14 6.61 0.04
N LEU A 123 -12.98 6.69 -1.28
CA LEU A 123 -12.29 7.77 -1.98
C LEU A 123 -13.24 8.50 -2.94
N SER A 124 -13.24 9.83 -2.90
CA SER A 124 -14.05 10.68 -3.80
C SER A 124 -13.28 11.17 -5.03
N ASN A 125 -12.25 10.42 -5.46
CA ASN A 125 -11.43 10.77 -6.62
C ASN A 125 -12.10 10.32 -7.93
N ASP A 126 -11.66 10.88 -9.07
CA ASP A 126 -12.17 10.47 -10.39
C ASP A 126 -11.60 9.09 -10.77
N PRO A 127 -12.44 8.04 -10.97
CA PRO A 127 -11.99 6.70 -11.35
C PRO A 127 -11.26 6.68 -12.70
N ARG A 128 -11.45 7.69 -13.56
CA ARG A 128 -10.75 7.79 -14.86
C ARG A 128 -9.25 8.02 -14.70
N VAL A 129 -8.83 8.72 -13.64
CA VAL A 129 -7.41 8.98 -13.38
C VAL A 129 -6.70 7.67 -13.05
N PHE A 130 -7.24 6.90 -12.10
CA PHE A 130 -6.70 5.59 -11.73
C PHE A 130 -6.68 4.61 -12.90
N ARG A 131 -7.71 4.59 -13.75
CA ARG A 131 -7.69 3.77 -14.98
C ARG A 131 -6.57 4.18 -15.92
N ALA A 132 -6.38 5.48 -16.16
CA ALA A 132 -5.30 5.96 -17.02
C ALA A 132 -3.91 5.65 -16.43
N ASP A 133 -3.77 5.67 -15.11
CA ASP A 133 -2.52 5.31 -14.43
C ASP A 133 -2.24 3.79 -14.49
N ILE A 134 -3.27 2.94 -14.36
CA ILE A 134 -3.18 1.49 -14.60
C ILE A 134 -2.74 1.22 -16.04
N GLU A 135 -3.38 1.84 -17.04
CA GLU A 135 -3.02 1.67 -18.44
C GLU A 135 -1.57 2.08 -18.73
N ARG A 136 -1.12 3.21 -18.15
CA ARG A 136 0.26 3.67 -18.27
C ARG A 136 1.24 2.70 -17.61
N GLY A 137 0.91 2.19 -16.42
CA GLY A 137 1.71 1.19 -15.71
C GLY A 137 1.84 -0.10 -16.52
N LEU A 138 0.73 -0.62 -17.06
CA LEU A 138 0.71 -1.82 -17.90
C LEU A 138 1.55 -1.65 -19.16
N ALA A 139 1.52 -0.48 -19.81
CA ALA A 139 2.37 -0.19 -20.96
C ALA A 139 3.87 -0.21 -20.61
N ARG A 140 4.26 0.42 -19.49
CA ARG A 140 5.66 0.37 -19.01
C ARG A 140 6.09 -1.06 -18.67
N ALA A 141 5.22 -1.82 -18.03
CA ALA A 141 5.47 -3.20 -17.67
C ALA A 141 5.68 -4.06 -18.93
N ALA A 142 4.84 -3.86 -19.94
CA ALA A 142 4.98 -4.52 -21.24
C ALA A 142 6.31 -4.19 -21.92
N GLU A 143 6.72 -2.91 -21.94
CA GLU A 143 8.01 -2.50 -22.48
C GLU A 143 9.18 -3.18 -21.75
N LEU A 144 9.16 -3.28 -20.43
CA LEU A 144 10.18 -3.98 -19.65
C LEU A 144 10.26 -5.46 -20.02
N ALA A 145 9.12 -6.14 -20.14
CA ALA A 145 9.06 -7.56 -20.54
C ALA A 145 9.62 -7.80 -21.95
N VAL A 146 9.38 -6.85 -22.86
CA VAL A 146 9.86 -6.84 -24.24
C VAL A 146 11.35 -6.50 -24.33
N GLN A 147 11.88 -5.71 -23.39
CA GLN A 147 13.32 -5.43 -23.25
C GLN A 147 14.12 -6.60 -22.65
N GLY A 148 13.44 -7.66 -22.20
CA GLY A 148 14.06 -8.87 -21.66
C GLY A 148 13.89 -9.06 -20.16
N ASN A 149 13.02 -8.30 -19.50
CA ASN A 149 12.66 -8.54 -18.11
C ASN A 149 11.87 -9.86 -18.00
N THR A 150 12.56 -10.92 -17.58
CA THR A 150 11.98 -12.27 -17.46
C THR A 150 11.06 -12.41 -16.26
N TYR A 151 11.28 -11.64 -15.19
CA TYR A 151 10.40 -11.61 -14.03
C TYR A 151 9.02 -11.03 -14.38
N MET A 152 8.98 -9.96 -15.19
CA MET A 152 7.71 -9.36 -15.64
C MET A 152 6.86 -10.35 -16.47
N ARG A 153 7.48 -11.23 -17.26
CA ARG A 153 6.77 -12.30 -17.99
C ARG A 153 6.17 -13.34 -17.05
N GLU A 154 6.89 -13.71 -15.99
CA GLU A 154 6.39 -14.66 -14.99
C GLU A 154 5.22 -14.06 -14.19
N VAL A 155 5.29 -12.79 -13.81
CA VAL A 155 4.17 -12.09 -13.16
C VAL A 155 2.95 -12.03 -14.10
N ALA A 156 3.16 -11.82 -15.39
CA ALA A 156 2.09 -11.82 -16.39
C ALA A 156 1.36 -13.16 -16.54
N GLU A 157 1.95 -14.29 -16.10
CA GLU A 157 1.21 -15.55 -16.07
C GLU A 157 0.06 -15.53 -15.05
N LYS A 158 0.21 -14.73 -13.99
CA LYS A 158 -0.78 -14.56 -12.92
C LYS A 158 -1.73 -13.38 -13.17
N ASP A 159 -1.31 -12.39 -13.98
CA ASP A 159 -2.09 -11.20 -14.29
C ASP A 159 -2.52 -11.16 -15.78
N PRO A 160 -3.82 -11.33 -16.08
CA PRO A 160 -4.32 -11.37 -17.45
C PRO A 160 -4.23 -10.02 -18.18
N ASP A 161 -4.29 -8.89 -17.46
CA ASP A 161 -4.18 -7.56 -18.08
C ASP A 161 -2.73 -7.29 -18.49
N LEU A 162 -1.79 -7.67 -17.63
CA LEU A 162 -0.36 -7.58 -17.92
C LEU A 162 0.02 -8.48 -19.10
N LYS A 163 -0.50 -9.70 -19.15
CA LYS A 163 -0.29 -10.62 -20.28
C LYS A 163 -0.74 -10.01 -21.61
N ARG A 164 -1.95 -9.45 -21.66
CA ARG A 164 -2.47 -8.80 -22.87
C ARG A 164 -1.64 -7.59 -23.27
N ALA A 165 -1.16 -6.80 -22.30
CA ALA A 165 -0.31 -5.65 -22.57
C ALA A 165 1.03 -6.07 -23.20
N ILE A 166 1.66 -7.14 -22.69
CA ILE A 166 2.89 -7.69 -23.25
C ILE A 166 2.67 -8.20 -24.67
N GLU A 167 1.63 -9.01 -24.90
CA GLU A 167 1.30 -9.54 -26.24
C GLU A 167 1.07 -8.42 -27.26
N ALA A 168 0.38 -7.33 -26.86
CA ALA A 168 0.18 -6.17 -27.72
C ALA A 168 1.48 -5.40 -28.01
N ALA A 169 2.37 -5.26 -27.02
CA ALA A 169 3.67 -4.63 -27.18
C ALA A 169 4.62 -5.46 -28.08
N GLU A 170 4.53 -6.79 -28.03
CA GLU A 170 5.29 -7.68 -28.93
C GLU A 170 4.79 -7.55 -30.37
N GLN A 171 3.46 -7.61 -30.59
CA GLN A 171 2.87 -7.47 -31.93
C GLN A 171 3.20 -6.12 -32.58
N THR A 172 3.23 -5.03 -31.81
CA THR A 172 3.59 -3.70 -32.33
C THR A 172 5.06 -3.56 -32.67
N ARG A 173 5.95 -4.37 -32.10
CA ARG A 173 7.38 -4.45 -32.49
C ARG A 173 7.63 -5.33 -33.71
N GLU A 174 6.80 -6.32 -33.95
CA GLU A 174 6.90 -7.21 -35.12
C GLU A 174 6.34 -6.57 -36.39
N ARG A 175 5.27 -5.78 -36.27
CA ARG A 175 4.58 -5.13 -37.40
C ARG A 175 5.37 -4.07 -38.22
N PRO A 176 6.36 -3.31 -37.70
CA PRO A 176 7.08 -2.31 -38.49
C PRO A 176 8.08 -2.89 -39.51
N ALA A 177 8.32 -4.21 -39.52
CA ALA A 177 9.22 -4.84 -40.49
C ALA A 177 8.53 -5.25 -41.82
N GLU A 178 7.21 -5.47 -41.83
CA GLU A 178 6.53 -6.04 -43.02
C GLU A 178 5.82 -5.02 -43.93
N GLU A 179 5.58 -3.79 -43.47
CA GLU A 179 4.72 -2.83 -44.19
C GLU A 179 5.47 -1.72 -44.97
N GLN A 180 6.81 -1.66 -44.90
CA GLN A 180 7.62 -0.71 -45.70
C GLN A 180 8.03 -1.23 -47.09
N GLY A 181 7.64 -2.45 -47.47
CA GLY A 181 8.11 -3.12 -48.70
C GLY A 181 7.17 -3.12 -49.90
N LYS A 182 5.97 -2.52 -49.84
CA LYS A 182 5.01 -2.55 -50.96
C LYS A 182 4.56 -1.16 -51.36
N THR A 183 5.37 -0.49 -52.17
CA THR A 183 4.87 0.47 -53.15
C THR A 183 4.10 -0.29 -54.24
N PRO A 184 2.79 -0.10 -54.44
CA PRO A 184 2.13 -0.64 -55.63
C PRO A 184 2.44 0.28 -56.82
N ALA A 185 3.37 -0.17 -57.66
CA ALA A 185 3.54 0.35 -59.00
C ALA A 185 2.31 -0.02 -59.85
N ASN A 186 1.57 1.01 -60.25
CA ASN A 186 0.75 1.18 -61.46
C ASN A 186 0.48 -0.08 -62.31
N VAL A 187 -0.78 -0.52 -62.39
CA VAL A 187 -1.36 -1.01 -63.66
C VAL A 187 -2.82 -0.54 -63.77
N ASP A 188 -2.99 0.28 -64.79
CA ASP A 188 -4.18 0.82 -65.44
C ASP A 188 -5.10 -0.27 -66.06
N ALA A 189 -6.42 -0.17 -65.87
CA ALA A 189 -7.45 -0.79 -66.73
C ALA A 189 -8.88 -0.31 -66.35
N VAL A 190 -9.23 0.87 -66.85
CA VAL A 190 -10.47 1.23 -67.58
C VAL A 190 -11.71 0.32 -67.43
N THR A 191 -12.84 0.89 -66.98
CA THR A 191 -14.15 1.04 -67.69
C THR A 191 -15.14 1.77 -66.76
N GLU A 192 -15.22 3.10 -66.84
CA GLU A 192 -16.34 3.87 -67.43
C GLU A 192 -17.78 3.43 -67.07
N GLN A 193 -18.51 4.27 -66.31
CA GLN A 193 -19.65 5.00 -66.89
C GLN A 193 -20.22 6.09 -65.95
N GLN A 194 -19.97 7.34 -66.36
CA GLN A 194 -20.93 8.44 -66.56
C GLN A 194 -21.68 9.06 -65.35
N ARG A 195 -21.33 10.31 -64.99
CA ARG A 195 -21.97 11.50 -65.59
C ARG A 195 -21.25 12.83 -65.27
N ASP A 196 -20.91 13.52 -66.35
CA ASP A 196 -20.49 14.92 -66.57
C ASP A 196 -21.63 15.94 -66.26
N PRO A 197 -21.48 17.30 -66.39
CA PRO A 197 -20.30 18.09 -66.75
C PRO A 197 -20.02 19.42 -65.98
N ARG A 198 -18.76 19.85 -66.13
CA ARG A 198 -18.08 21.18 -66.09
C ARG A 198 -18.86 22.37 -66.72
N PRO A 199 -18.41 23.66 -66.73
CA PRO A 199 -17.01 24.22 -66.67
C PRO A 199 -16.86 25.52 -65.80
N GLU A 200 -15.73 26.23 -65.59
CA GLU A 200 -14.33 26.24 -66.07
C GLU A 200 -13.45 27.12 -65.13
N GLU A 201 -12.15 26.76 -65.05
CA GLU A 201 -10.94 27.60 -64.85
C GLU A 201 -10.74 28.36 -63.50
N VAL A 202 -9.60 28.27 -62.78
CA VAL A 202 -8.24 28.68 -63.17
C VAL A 202 -7.18 28.12 -62.17
N GLU A 203 -6.07 27.61 -62.73
CA GLU A 203 -4.66 27.54 -62.23
C GLU A 203 -4.18 26.90 -60.90
N ARG A 204 -3.18 26.01 -61.07
CA ARG A 204 -1.84 25.98 -60.42
C ARG A 204 -1.66 25.32 -59.03
N TRP A 205 -0.99 24.16 -59.02
CA TRP A 205 -0.22 23.57 -57.90
C TRP A 205 0.98 24.47 -57.50
N PRO A 206 1.51 24.43 -56.24
CA PRO A 206 1.91 23.20 -55.55
C PRO A 206 1.70 23.12 -54.02
N ASP A 207 2.06 21.95 -53.50
CA ASP A 207 2.11 21.43 -52.12
C ASP A 207 2.62 22.40 -51.04
N GLU A 208 2.11 22.27 -49.80
CA GLU A 208 2.86 22.36 -48.52
C GLU A 208 1.94 22.06 -47.29
N PRO A 209 2.23 21.01 -46.50
CA PRO A 209 1.79 20.89 -45.11
C PRO A 209 2.98 20.92 -44.11
N ALA A 210 4.13 21.48 -44.48
CA ALA A 210 5.35 21.46 -43.66
C ALA A 210 5.45 22.60 -42.63
N GLU A 211 4.76 23.73 -42.84
CA GLU A 211 4.94 24.91 -41.97
C GLU A 211 4.14 24.87 -40.65
N ARG A 212 3.09 24.04 -40.55
CA ARG A 212 2.29 23.93 -39.31
C ARG A 212 2.96 23.07 -38.25
N GLU A 213 3.68 22.03 -38.65
CA GLU A 213 4.38 21.12 -37.74
C GLU A 213 5.64 21.78 -37.14
N ALA A 214 6.34 22.61 -37.92
CA ALA A 214 7.49 23.37 -37.43
C ALA A 214 7.12 24.36 -36.31
N HIS A 215 5.92 24.96 -36.36
CA HIS A 215 5.47 25.90 -35.32
C HIS A 215 5.04 25.20 -34.01
N GLU A 216 4.54 23.96 -34.07
CA GLU A 216 4.26 23.18 -32.85
C GLU A 216 5.53 22.65 -32.19
N LEU A 217 6.52 22.20 -32.98
CA LEU A 217 7.81 21.76 -32.46
C LEU A 217 8.62 22.91 -31.84
N ALA A 218 8.56 24.12 -32.42
CA ALA A 218 9.19 25.30 -31.81
C ALA A 218 8.54 25.70 -30.48
N SER A 219 7.21 25.58 -30.36
CA SER A 219 6.47 25.91 -29.14
C SER A 219 6.79 24.97 -27.96
N THR A 220 6.97 23.68 -28.24
CA THR A 220 7.30 22.66 -27.22
C THR A 220 8.76 22.74 -26.75
N VAL A 221 9.70 23.06 -27.64
CA VAL A 221 11.12 23.29 -27.28
C VAL A 221 11.28 24.55 -26.43
N ASP A 222 10.53 25.62 -26.71
CA ASP A 222 10.58 26.86 -25.93
C ASP A 222 9.94 26.69 -24.53
N ALA A 223 8.96 25.80 -24.39
CA ALA A 223 8.36 25.44 -23.10
C ALA A 223 9.31 24.59 -22.23
N THR A 224 10.05 23.68 -22.83
CA THR A 224 11.03 22.83 -22.11
C THR A 224 12.29 23.59 -21.70
N ASN A 225 12.78 24.52 -22.54
CA ASN A 225 13.88 25.41 -22.17
C ASN A 225 13.53 26.33 -20.99
N ARG A 226 12.30 26.88 -20.94
CA ARG A 226 11.85 27.70 -19.79
C ARG A 226 11.76 26.93 -18.48
N LEU A 227 11.53 25.61 -18.52
CA LEU A 227 11.50 24.76 -17.32
C LEU A 227 12.92 24.45 -16.82
N GLN A 228 13.87 24.22 -17.73
CA GLN A 228 15.27 24.00 -17.37
C GLN A 228 15.94 25.26 -16.79
N ASP A 229 15.65 26.44 -17.34
CA ASP A 229 16.19 27.70 -16.81
C ASP A 229 15.70 28.01 -15.39
N LYS A 230 14.46 27.63 -15.04
CA LYS A 230 13.94 27.76 -13.68
C LYS A 230 14.65 26.82 -12.70
N LEU A 231 14.88 25.57 -13.09
CA LEU A 231 15.59 24.58 -12.27
C LEU A 231 17.07 24.95 -12.04
N ASN A 232 17.72 25.59 -13.01
CA ASN A 232 19.08 26.09 -12.81
C ASN A 232 19.12 27.32 -11.89
N ARG A 233 18.13 28.22 -11.98
CA ARG A 233 18.04 29.39 -11.11
C ARG A 233 17.79 29.03 -9.64
N ASP A 234 17.04 27.95 -9.39
CA ASP A 234 16.78 27.46 -8.03
C ASP A 234 18.00 26.75 -7.41
N LYS A 235 18.92 26.21 -8.24
CA LYS A 235 20.19 25.62 -7.77
C LYS A 235 21.27 26.65 -7.42
N GLU A 236 21.20 27.86 -7.99
CA GLU A 236 22.17 28.94 -7.72
C GLU A 236 21.84 29.78 -6.46
N ALA A 237 20.66 29.60 -5.85
CA ALA A 237 20.19 30.43 -4.75
C ALA A 237 20.56 29.93 -3.32
N THR A 238 21.42 28.91 -3.18
CA THR A 238 21.90 28.47 -1.85
C THR A 238 23.28 29.06 -1.52
N PRO A 239 23.41 29.93 -0.51
CA PRO A 239 24.69 30.52 -0.17
C PRO A 239 25.60 29.50 0.55
N ARG A 240 26.79 29.36 -0.01
CA ARG A 240 28.00 28.74 0.56
C ARG A 240 28.43 29.48 1.83
N GLY A 241 28.68 28.76 2.91
CA GLY A 241 29.39 29.24 4.10
C GLY A 241 29.56 28.11 5.11
N GLY A 242 30.72 27.83 5.68
CA GLY A 242 32.08 28.26 5.44
C GLY A 242 33.00 27.20 6.08
N GLU A 243 34.16 26.98 5.48
CA GLU A 243 35.23 26.19 6.06
C GLU A 243 35.72 26.84 7.37
N THR A 244 36.08 26.04 8.38
CA THR A 244 37.37 26.12 9.07
C THR A 244 37.49 25.08 10.21
N THR A 245 38.69 24.48 10.30
CA THR A 245 39.29 23.80 11.46
C THR A 245 38.82 22.36 11.74
N ARG A 246 39.53 21.31 11.26
CA ARG A 246 40.74 20.69 11.86
C ARG A 246 40.40 19.43 12.69
N THR A 247 40.65 18.27 12.10
CA THR A 247 41.16 17.02 12.73
C THR A 247 40.29 16.29 13.77
N ASP A 248 39.66 15.17 13.38
CA ASP A 248 39.81 13.79 13.91
C ASP A 248 38.68 12.88 13.32
N PRO A 249 38.94 11.68 12.75
CA PRO A 249 37.88 10.85 12.16
C PRO A 249 36.99 10.28 13.27
N ALA A 250 35.68 10.30 13.02
CA ALA A 250 34.67 9.70 13.89
C ALA A 250 35.04 8.26 14.26
N GLN A 251 35.31 8.03 15.54
CA GLN A 251 35.27 6.70 16.15
C GLN A 251 33.81 6.21 16.05
N GLN A 252 33.51 5.49 14.98
CA GLN A 252 32.33 4.65 14.93
C GLN A 252 32.58 3.44 15.82
N HIS A 253 32.22 3.55 17.10
CA HIS A 253 31.89 2.37 17.89
C HIS A 253 30.55 1.84 17.38
N ILE A 254 30.61 1.01 16.34
CA ILE A 254 29.61 -0.02 16.09
C ILE A 254 30.03 -1.18 17.00
N PRO A 255 29.30 -1.52 18.08
CA PRO A 255 29.51 -2.77 18.77
C PRO A 255 29.26 -3.90 17.77
N ARG A 256 30.28 -4.70 17.47
CA ARG A 256 30.16 -5.88 16.61
C ARG A 256 29.19 -6.83 17.30
N LEU A 257 28.08 -7.14 16.64
CA LEU A 257 27.07 -8.13 17.06
C LEU A 257 27.67 -9.45 17.61
N GLU A 258 28.86 -9.81 17.14
CA GLU A 258 29.64 -10.99 17.55
C GLU A 258 30.10 -10.96 19.03
N GLU A 259 30.31 -9.77 19.61
CA GLU A 259 30.71 -9.62 21.02
C GLU A 259 29.51 -9.77 21.97
N LEU A 260 28.33 -9.30 21.54
CA LEU A 260 27.07 -9.42 22.28
C LEU A 260 26.56 -10.87 22.29
N GLU A 261 26.73 -11.59 21.17
CA GLU A 261 26.39 -13.02 21.07
C GLU A 261 27.30 -13.88 21.96
N ARG A 262 28.60 -13.56 22.04
CA ARG A 262 29.52 -14.23 22.96
C ARG A 262 29.15 -14.03 24.43
N GLU A 263 28.79 -12.80 24.81
CA GLU A 263 28.41 -12.50 26.19
C GLU A 263 27.09 -13.21 26.58
N GLU A 264 26.16 -13.36 25.64
CA GLU A 264 24.91 -14.10 25.86
C GLU A 264 25.14 -15.61 26.05
N ILE A 265 26.06 -16.20 25.28
CA ILE A 265 26.44 -17.61 25.43
C ILE A 265 27.11 -17.84 26.80
N GLU A 266 28.04 -16.97 27.21
CA GLU A 266 28.74 -17.08 28.49
C GLU A 266 27.81 -16.90 29.71
N ARG A 267 26.78 -16.05 29.58
CA ARG A 267 25.76 -15.90 30.63
C ARG A 267 24.91 -17.15 30.78
N ARG A 268 24.53 -17.75 29.65
CA ARG A 268 23.70 -18.97 29.61
C ARG A 268 24.44 -20.22 30.10
N GLU A 269 25.75 -20.25 29.96
CA GLU A 269 26.60 -21.33 30.49
C GLU A 269 26.75 -21.24 32.02
N ARG A 270 26.94 -20.04 32.58
CA ARG A 270 26.95 -19.83 34.04
C ARG A 270 25.62 -20.20 34.72
N ASP A 271 24.49 -19.85 34.09
CA ASP A 271 23.16 -20.18 34.62
C ASP A 271 22.85 -21.69 34.57
N ARG A 272 23.56 -22.47 33.75
CA ARG A 272 23.47 -23.94 33.73
C ARG A 272 24.30 -24.58 34.83
N ASP A 273 25.53 -24.10 35.05
CA ASP A 273 26.43 -24.64 36.07
C ASP A 273 25.90 -24.47 37.50
N ASP A 274 25.09 -23.43 37.77
CA ASP A 274 24.43 -23.23 39.07
C ASP A 274 23.20 -24.14 39.28
N ARG A 275 22.65 -24.75 38.22
CA ARG A 275 21.53 -25.71 38.32
C ARG A 275 21.98 -27.16 38.54
N ASP A 276 23.21 -27.49 38.19
CA ASP A 276 23.76 -28.85 38.28
C ASP A 276 24.59 -29.08 39.56
N ARG A 277 24.54 -28.16 40.54
CA ARG A 277 25.26 -28.26 41.82
C ARG A 277 24.38 -28.52 43.04
#